data_AF-A0AAD8SBX6-F1
#
_entry.id   AF-A0AAD8SBX6-F1
#
_cell.length_a   1.000
_cell.length_b   1.000
_cell.length_c   1.000
_cell.angle_alpha   90.00
_cell.angle_beta   90.00
_cell.angle_gamma   90.00
#
_symmetry.space_group_name_H-M   'P 1'
#
loop_
_entity.id
_entity.type
_entity.pdbx_description
1 polymer ?
#
loop_
_entity_poly.entity_id
_entity_poly.type
_entity_poly.pdbx_seq_one_letter_code
_entity_poly.pdbx_strand_id
1 'polypeptide(L)'
;MVAERRTVLYNQVVTSYHKAKIERAALARELEAVKAEAARVPQLEADLRVARAQCAESEEAGRAAAAKLRVADGELTRLRKLEANHLKELAALKKAEEEKVEGLSKRLEEVDRQRLALRQEVTAKSEELSATAKRWVEEIGRLDRGLAAAFPEAQEAALVAAGKAREARRQATGEQSSACFSMDDYLASMAARVEPITKLGWELRKAAEELIRLLWPTETLPQDLSNLIKWLETAADRFHDWKESAVRAGADMALSFVLSWYDEVNLDQLECRRADVEENLPAENKTARLARACAIANFVDKRIFVEDPNPPSDDEEEFEDEEIEVESRRLRCPTGPPPAGA
;
A
#
# COMPACT_ATOMS: atom_id res chain seq x y z
N MET A 1 -43.64 -57.93 172.22
CA MET A 1 -42.94 -56.65 171.98
C MET A 1 -43.49 -56.04 170.70
N VAL A 2 -44.37 -55.04 170.83
CA VAL A 2 -45.28 -54.53 169.78
C VAL A 2 -44.91 -53.11 169.34
N ALA A 3 -43.81 -52.54 169.85
CA ALA A 3 -43.41 -51.14 169.65
C ALA A 3 -42.59 -50.87 168.38
N GLU A 4 -41.83 -51.84 167.83
CA GLU A 4 -40.93 -51.61 166.68
C GLU A 4 -41.60 -51.67 165.30
N ARG A 5 -42.81 -52.23 165.18
CA ARG A 5 -43.52 -52.30 163.88
C ARG A 5 -44.23 -51.00 163.49
N ARG A 6 -44.44 -50.05 164.41
CA ARG A 6 -45.13 -48.77 164.13
C ARG A 6 -44.23 -47.71 163.50
N THR A 7 -42.94 -47.70 163.79
CA THR A 7 -41.96 -46.74 163.25
C THR A 7 -41.60 -47.02 161.79
N VAL A 8 -41.63 -48.29 161.36
CA VAL A 8 -41.34 -48.66 159.97
C VAL A 8 -42.45 -48.25 159.01
N LEU A 9 -43.72 -48.41 159.40
CA LEU A 9 -44.87 -48.03 158.56
C LEU A 9 -45.02 -46.51 158.39
N TYR A 10 -44.67 -45.71 159.40
CA TYR A 10 -44.75 -44.24 159.30
C TYR A 10 -43.73 -43.67 158.31
N ASN A 11 -42.49 -44.18 158.32
CA ASN A 11 -41.45 -43.73 157.38
C ASN A 11 -41.73 -44.14 155.92
N GLN A 12 -42.45 -45.25 155.70
CA GLN A 12 -42.79 -45.73 154.36
C GLN A 12 -43.92 -44.90 153.69
N VAL A 13 -44.83 -44.34 154.51
CA VAL A 13 -45.90 -43.44 154.02
C VAL A 13 -45.35 -42.04 153.72
N VAL A 14 -44.47 -41.51 154.57
CA VAL A 14 -43.86 -40.17 154.36
C VAL A 14 -42.96 -40.14 153.11
N THR A 15 -42.19 -41.20 152.88
CA THR A 15 -41.35 -41.32 151.66
C THR A 15 -42.19 -41.49 150.40
N SER A 16 -43.31 -42.23 150.45
CA SER A 16 -44.23 -42.36 149.31
C SER A 16 -44.94 -41.04 148.98
N TYR A 17 -45.29 -40.23 149.99
CA TYR A 17 -45.89 -38.91 149.76
C TYR A 17 -44.91 -37.90 149.14
N HIS A 18 -43.64 -37.91 149.54
CA HIS A 18 -42.62 -37.05 148.93
C HIS A 18 -42.28 -37.45 147.49
N LYS A 19 -42.27 -38.75 147.18
CA LYS A 19 -42.07 -39.23 145.81
C LYS A 19 -43.20 -38.79 144.87
N ALA A 20 -44.46 -38.95 145.29
CA ALA A 20 -45.61 -38.50 144.50
C ALA A 20 -45.67 -36.97 144.31
N LYS A 21 -45.19 -36.19 145.29
CA LYS A 21 -45.13 -34.72 145.19
C LYS A 21 -44.08 -34.25 144.18
N ILE A 22 -42.95 -34.95 144.07
CA ILE A 22 -41.90 -34.66 143.09
C ILE A 22 -42.37 -35.05 141.67
N GLU A 23 -42.99 -36.21 141.51
CA GLU A 23 -43.51 -36.67 140.20
C GLU A 23 -44.62 -35.75 139.66
N ARG A 24 -45.48 -35.21 140.53
CA ARG A 24 -46.52 -34.25 140.11
C ARG A 24 -45.95 -32.89 139.70
N ALA A 25 -44.84 -32.46 140.31
CA ALA A 25 -44.13 -31.24 139.92
C ALA A 25 -43.33 -31.42 138.61
N ALA A 26 -42.87 -32.64 138.31
CA ALA A 26 -42.22 -32.97 137.04
C ALA A 26 -43.22 -32.96 135.87
N LEU A 27 -44.38 -33.61 136.05
CA LEU A 27 -45.43 -33.66 135.01
C LEU A 27 -46.04 -32.28 134.70
N ALA A 28 -46.11 -31.38 135.69
CA ALA A 28 -46.55 -30.01 135.45
C ALA A 28 -45.58 -29.19 134.58
N ARG A 29 -44.27 -29.48 134.63
CA ARG A 29 -43.27 -28.82 133.77
C ARG A 29 -43.28 -29.38 132.35
N GLU A 30 -43.49 -30.67 132.18
CA GLU A 30 -43.63 -31.28 130.85
C GLU A 30 -44.88 -30.81 130.14
N LEU A 31 -45.99 -30.61 130.86
CA LEU A 31 -47.24 -30.14 130.27
C LEU A 31 -47.17 -28.67 129.82
N GLU A 32 -46.40 -27.82 130.50
CA GLU A 32 -46.15 -26.45 130.06
C GLU A 32 -45.10 -26.39 128.92
N ALA A 33 -44.14 -27.31 128.87
CA ALA A 33 -43.22 -27.44 127.73
C ALA A 33 -43.96 -27.85 126.43
N VAL A 34 -44.90 -28.81 126.53
CA VAL A 34 -45.70 -29.26 125.38
C VAL A 34 -46.67 -28.16 124.90
N LYS A 35 -47.23 -27.33 125.80
CA LYS A 35 -48.04 -26.18 125.39
C LYS A 35 -47.22 -25.09 124.68
N ALA A 36 -45.97 -24.88 125.09
CA ALA A 36 -45.08 -23.92 124.43
C ALA A 36 -44.66 -24.38 123.02
N GLU A 37 -44.51 -25.69 122.79
CA GLU A 37 -44.26 -26.24 121.45
C GLU A 37 -45.53 -26.25 120.57
N ALA A 38 -46.70 -26.55 121.14
CA ALA A 38 -47.97 -26.48 120.41
C ALA A 38 -48.31 -25.07 119.90
N ALA A 39 -47.85 -24.02 120.60
CA ALA A 39 -48.01 -22.62 120.16
C ALA A 39 -47.12 -22.22 118.97
N ARG A 40 -46.07 -22.99 118.63
CA ARG A 40 -45.16 -22.71 117.50
C ARG A 40 -45.62 -23.33 116.17
N VAL A 41 -46.49 -24.34 116.23
CA VAL A 41 -47.04 -25.04 115.05
C VAL A 41 -47.76 -24.10 114.06
N PRO A 42 -48.67 -23.19 114.48
CA PRO A 42 -49.35 -22.31 113.52
C PRO A 42 -48.42 -21.29 112.85
N GLN A 43 -47.31 -20.94 113.50
CA GLN A 43 -46.33 -19.99 112.96
C GLN A 43 -45.46 -20.65 111.88
N LEU A 44 -45.06 -21.91 112.09
CA LEU A 44 -44.36 -22.71 111.09
C LEU A 44 -45.24 -23.07 109.88
N GLU A 45 -46.55 -23.25 110.08
CA GLU A 45 -47.50 -23.46 108.97
C GLU A 45 -47.69 -22.19 108.12
N ALA A 46 -47.68 -21.01 108.74
CA ALA A 46 -47.72 -19.74 108.02
C ALA A 46 -46.45 -19.52 107.18
N ASP A 47 -45.27 -19.78 107.78
CA ASP A 47 -43.99 -19.66 107.09
C ASP A 47 -43.86 -20.66 105.93
N LEU A 48 -44.38 -21.89 106.09
CA LEU A 48 -44.44 -22.87 105.00
C LEU A 48 -45.36 -22.43 103.85
N ARG A 49 -46.46 -21.73 104.13
CA ARG A 49 -47.33 -21.17 103.07
C ARG A 49 -46.63 -20.04 102.32
N VAL A 50 -45.95 -19.15 103.03
CA VAL A 50 -45.17 -18.06 102.41
C VAL A 50 -44.04 -18.62 101.56
N ALA A 51 -43.28 -19.59 102.08
CA ALA A 51 -42.20 -20.24 101.34
C ALA A 51 -42.72 -20.98 100.09
N ARG A 52 -43.88 -21.65 100.17
CA ARG A 52 -44.51 -22.31 99.01
C ARG A 52 -44.99 -21.31 97.95
N ALA A 53 -45.55 -20.17 98.36
CA ALA A 53 -45.95 -19.11 97.44
C ALA A 53 -44.73 -18.49 96.73
N GLN A 54 -43.65 -18.22 97.47
CA GLN A 54 -42.39 -17.72 96.89
C GLN A 54 -41.73 -18.74 95.96
N CYS A 55 -41.81 -20.04 96.28
CA CYS A 55 -41.33 -21.10 95.39
C CYS A 55 -42.14 -21.13 94.08
N ALA A 56 -43.47 -21.05 94.17
CA ALA A 56 -44.35 -21.03 93.00
C ALA A 56 -44.11 -19.80 92.10
N GLU A 57 -43.95 -18.61 92.69
CA GLU A 57 -43.61 -17.39 91.95
C GLU A 57 -42.23 -17.49 91.27
N SER A 58 -41.23 -18.08 91.95
CA SER A 58 -39.89 -18.29 91.39
C SER A 58 -39.88 -19.34 90.26
N GLU A 59 -40.73 -20.36 90.34
CA GLU A 59 -40.90 -21.37 89.31
C GLU A 59 -41.65 -20.81 88.09
N GLU A 60 -42.62 -19.92 88.31
CA GLU A 60 -43.34 -19.25 87.24
C GLU A 60 -42.45 -18.20 86.54
N ALA A 61 -41.67 -17.43 87.31
CA ALA A 61 -40.62 -16.56 86.78
C ALA A 61 -39.55 -17.34 86.02
N GLY A 62 -39.13 -18.51 86.54
CA GLY A 62 -38.20 -19.43 85.87
C GLY A 62 -38.76 -20.00 84.56
N ARG A 63 -40.05 -20.38 84.55
CA ARG A 63 -40.74 -20.84 83.32
C ARG A 63 -40.89 -19.72 82.30
N ALA A 64 -41.23 -18.51 82.72
CA ALA A 64 -41.32 -17.34 81.86
C ALA A 64 -39.94 -16.95 81.29
N ALA A 65 -38.87 -17.02 82.09
CA ALA A 65 -37.50 -16.80 81.64
C ALA A 65 -37.04 -17.89 80.65
N ALA A 66 -37.35 -19.16 80.93
CA ALA A 66 -37.04 -20.27 80.03
C ALA A 66 -37.81 -20.18 78.69
N ALA A 67 -39.05 -19.70 78.71
CA ALA A 67 -39.81 -19.45 77.49
C ALA A 67 -39.19 -18.32 76.66
N LYS A 68 -38.78 -17.21 77.29
CA LYS A 68 -38.07 -16.11 76.61
C LYS A 68 -36.72 -16.56 76.03
N LEU A 69 -35.97 -17.38 76.76
CA LEU A 69 -34.72 -17.98 76.28
C LEU A 69 -34.94 -18.88 75.06
N ARG A 70 -36.00 -19.70 75.04
CA ARG A 70 -36.36 -20.52 73.87
C ARG A 70 -36.73 -19.69 72.65
N VAL A 71 -37.44 -18.58 72.84
CA VAL A 71 -37.77 -17.65 71.75
C VAL A 71 -36.48 -17.00 71.22
N ALA A 72 -35.62 -16.51 72.12
CA ALA A 72 -34.33 -15.92 71.74
C ALA A 72 -33.40 -16.92 71.03
N ASP A 73 -33.36 -18.19 71.45
CA ASP A 73 -32.61 -19.25 70.76
C ASP A 73 -33.21 -19.54 69.36
N GLY A 74 -34.53 -19.50 69.23
CA GLY A 74 -35.22 -19.58 67.94
C GLY A 74 -34.85 -18.44 66.99
N GLU A 75 -34.74 -17.22 67.52
CA GLU A 75 -34.32 -16.05 66.74
C GLU A 75 -32.83 -16.11 66.38
N LEU A 76 -31.96 -16.50 67.31
CA LEU A 76 -30.53 -16.71 67.06
C LEU A 76 -30.28 -17.76 65.99
N THR A 77 -31.03 -18.87 66.02
CA THR A 77 -30.93 -19.90 64.97
C THR A 77 -31.44 -19.41 63.61
N ARG A 78 -32.47 -18.56 63.58
CA ARG A 78 -32.94 -17.91 62.35
C ARG A 78 -31.91 -16.92 61.79
N LEU A 79 -31.30 -16.10 62.65
CA LEU A 79 -30.25 -15.15 62.26
C LEU A 79 -29.02 -15.86 61.73
N ARG A 80 -28.54 -16.92 62.40
CA ARG A 80 -27.44 -17.76 61.90
C ARG A 80 -27.73 -18.38 60.53
N LYS A 81 -28.99 -18.79 60.27
CA LYS A 81 -29.41 -19.28 58.95
C LYS A 81 -29.37 -18.19 57.89
N LEU A 82 -29.81 -16.97 58.22
CA LEU A 82 -29.74 -15.81 57.32
C LEU A 82 -28.29 -15.43 57.03
N GLU A 83 -27.43 -15.35 58.05
CA GLU A 83 -26.00 -15.10 57.89
C GLU A 83 -25.34 -16.17 57.00
N ALA A 84 -25.64 -17.45 57.25
CA ALA A 84 -25.13 -18.54 56.41
C ALA A 84 -25.61 -18.43 54.96
N ASN A 85 -26.86 -17.99 54.72
CA ASN A 85 -27.37 -17.76 53.37
C ASN A 85 -26.69 -16.55 52.71
N HIS A 86 -26.54 -15.43 53.42
CA HIS A 86 -25.84 -14.25 52.91
C HIS A 86 -24.38 -14.56 52.57
N LEU A 87 -23.68 -15.35 53.40
CA LEU A 87 -22.32 -15.79 53.11
C LEU A 87 -22.25 -16.67 51.84
N LYS A 88 -23.26 -17.52 51.62
CA LYS A 88 -23.35 -18.31 50.37
C LYS A 88 -23.61 -17.42 49.16
N GLU A 89 -24.49 -16.44 49.27
CA GLU A 89 -24.78 -15.47 48.19
C GLU A 89 -23.55 -14.63 47.86
N LEU A 90 -22.82 -14.13 48.87
CA LEU A 90 -21.57 -13.40 48.68
C LEU A 90 -20.50 -14.27 48.01
N ALA A 91 -20.37 -15.53 48.41
CA ALA A 91 -19.45 -16.46 47.77
C ALA A 91 -19.83 -16.73 46.30
N ALA A 92 -21.12 -16.88 46.00
CA ALA A 92 -21.61 -17.07 44.64
C ALA A 92 -21.39 -15.83 43.76
N LEU A 93 -21.64 -14.62 44.29
CA LEU A 93 -21.38 -13.37 43.60
C LEU A 93 -19.88 -13.18 43.32
N LYS A 94 -19.03 -13.41 44.33
CA LYS A 94 -17.59 -13.33 44.16
C LYS A 94 -17.09 -14.28 43.07
N LYS A 95 -17.57 -15.53 43.08
CA LYS A 95 -17.22 -16.50 42.03
C LYS A 95 -17.68 -16.04 40.65
N ALA A 96 -18.91 -15.52 40.54
CA ALA A 96 -19.43 -15.01 39.27
C ALA A 96 -18.67 -13.77 38.77
N GLU A 97 -18.17 -12.92 39.66
CA GLU A 97 -17.29 -11.79 39.31
C GLU A 97 -15.92 -12.27 38.85
N GLU A 98 -15.31 -13.23 39.54
CA GLU A 98 -14.02 -13.83 39.13
C GLU A 98 -14.12 -14.45 37.72
N GLU A 99 -15.19 -15.21 37.43
CA GLU A 99 -15.45 -15.77 36.11
C GLU A 99 -15.64 -14.68 35.03
N LYS A 100 -16.31 -13.57 35.36
CA LYS A 100 -16.46 -12.42 34.45
C LYS A 100 -15.13 -11.73 34.18
N VAL A 101 -14.32 -11.51 35.21
CA VAL A 101 -12.99 -10.90 35.08
C VAL A 101 -12.08 -11.78 34.23
N GLU A 102 -12.09 -13.09 34.44
CA GLU A 102 -11.33 -14.03 33.61
C GLU A 102 -11.80 -14.01 32.15
N GLY A 103 -13.11 -13.99 31.91
CA GLY A 103 -13.68 -13.86 30.57
C GLY A 103 -13.32 -12.56 29.86
N LEU A 104 -13.30 -11.43 30.60
CA LEU A 104 -12.85 -10.14 30.07
C LEU A 104 -11.35 -10.11 29.80
N SER A 105 -10.53 -10.70 30.67
CA SER A 105 -9.07 -10.82 30.47
C SER A 105 -8.76 -11.58 29.19
N LYS A 106 -9.42 -12.72 28.96
CA LYS A 106 -9.27 -13.52 27.73
C LYS A 106 -9.66 -12.73 26.48
N ARG A 107 -10.75 -11.95 26.55
CA ARG A 107 -11.17 -11.08 25.44
C ARG A 107 -10.17 -9.95 25.18
N LEU A 108 -9.58 -9.38 26.23
CA LEU A 108 -8.58 -8.33 26.10
C LEU A 108 -7.32 -8.86 25.42
N GLU A 109 -6.82 -10.03 25.84
CA GLU A 109 -5.68 -10.70 25.19
C GLU A 109 -5.94 -11.04 23.72
N GLU A 110 -7.16 -11.44 23.37
CA GLU A 110 -7.57 -11.67 21.99
C GLU A 110 -7.51 -10.38 21.16
N VAL A 111 -8.07 -9.28 21.68
CA VAL A 111 -8.04 -7.97 21.00
C VAL A 111 -6.61 -7.46 20.84
N ASP A 112 -5.74 -7.64 21.84
CA ASP A 112 -4.34 -7.24 21.74
C ASP A 112 -3.58 -8.08 20.69
N ARG A 113 -3.86 -9.38 20.60
CA ARG A 113 -3.33 -10.24 19.53
C ARG A 113 -3.80 -9.78 18.14
N GLN A 114 -5.08 -9.47 17.98
CA GLN A 114 -5.62 -8.94 16.72
C GLN A 114 -5.00 -7.59 16.34
N ARG A 115 -4.83 -6.68 17.32
CA ARG A 115 -4.20 -5.38 17.11
C ARG A 115 -2.74 -5.52 16.68
N LEU A 116 -2.00 -6.45 17.25
CA LEU A 116 -0.61 -6.72 16.86
C LEU A 116 -0.54 -7.29 15.44
N ALA A 117 -1.40 -8.24 15.10
CA ALA A 117 -1.47 -8.82 13.75
C ALA A 117 -1.80 -7.76 12.68
N LEU A 118 -2.80 -6.91 12.93
CA LEU A 118 -3.15 -5.82 12.02
C LEU A 118 -2.02 -4.79 11.86
N ARG A 119 -1.30 -4.48 12.94
CA ARG A 119 -0.12 -3.60 12.86
C ARG A 119 0.96 -4.19 11.97
N GLN A 120 1.25 -5.49 12.12
CA GLN A 120 2.23 -6.18 11.28
C GLN A 120 1.80 -6.20 9.81
N GLU A 121 0.52 -6.42 9.54
CA GLU A 121 -0.02 -6.39 8.18
C GLU A 121 0.07 -4.99 7.57
N VAL A 122 -0.26 -3.94 8.33
CA VAL A 122 -0.14 -2.55 7.88
C VAL A 122 1.32 -2.20 7.61
N THR A 123 2.26 -2.61 8.47
CA THR A 123 3.69 -2.36 8.22
C THR A 123 4.16 -3.11 6.97
N ALA A 124 3.80 -4.38 6.82
CA ALA A 124 4.17 -5.17 5.64
C ALA A 124 3.62 -4.56 4.35
N LYS A 125 2.32 -4.21 4.31
CA LYS A 125 1.71 -3.54 3.15
C LYS A 125 2.33 -2.17 2.89
N SER A 126 2.69 -1.41 3.93
CA SER A 126 3.36 -0.12 3.75
C SER A 126 4.76 -0.27 3.16
N GLU A 127 5.49 -1.32 3.55
CA GLU A 127 6.80 -1.65 2.99
C GLU A 127 6.68 -2.08 1.52
N GLU A 128 5.71 -2.95 1.20
CA GLU A 128 5.39 -3.36 -0.17
C GLU A 128 5.05 -2.15 -1.07
N LEU A 129 4.17 -1.26 -0.61
CA LEU A 129 3.82 -0.04 -1.33
C LEU A 129 5.02 0.91 -1.48
N SER A 130 5.87 1.03 -0.45
CA SER A 130 7.09 1.83 -0.55
C SER A 130 8.08 1.25 -1.58
N ALA A 131 8.18 -0.08 -1.66
CA ALA A 131 9.05 -0.77 -2.60
C ALA A 131 8.54 -0.62 -4.04
N THR A 132 7.24 -0.75 -4.27
CA THR A 132 6.66 -0.51 -5.59
C THR A 132 6.80 0.95 -6.01
N ALA A 133 6.56 1.90 -5.11
CA ALA A 133 6.77 3.33 -5.39
C ALA A 133 8.22 3.64 -5.80
N LYS A 134 9.22 3.08 -5.10
CA LYS A 134 10.64 3.24 -5.47
C LYS A 134 10.94 2.69 -6.87
N ARG A 135 10.44 1.50 -7.22
CA ARG A 135 10.59 0.93 -8.57
C ARG A 135 10.02 1.84 -9.65
N TRP A 136 8.83 2.39 -9.43
CA TRP A 136 8.21 3.32 -10.38
C TRP A 136 9.02 4.60 -10.55
N VAL A 137 9.54 5.18 -9.46
CA VAL A 137 10.39 6.38 -9.53
C VAL A 137 11.69 6.10 -10.30
N GLU A 138 12.30 4.94 -10.10
CA GLU A 138 13.49 4.53 -10.86
C GLU A 138 13.21 4.33 -12.35
N GLU A 139 12.09 3.69 -12.68
CA GLU A 139 11.63 3.47 -14.05
C GLU A 139 11.33 4.77 -14.79
N ILE A 140 10.56 5.65 -14.17
CA ILE A 140 10.25 6.96 -14.74
C ILE A 140 11.52 7.80 -14.87
N GLY A 141 12.41 7.77 -13.88
CA GLY A 141 13.71 8.42 -13.99
C GLY A 141 14.57 7.86 -15.12
N ARG A 142 14.47 6.56 -15.42
CA ARG A 142 15.13 5.93 -16.57
C ARG A 142 14.57 6.47 -17.89
N LEU A 143 13.24 6.60 -17.99
CA LEU A 143 12.58 7.14 -19.17
C LEU A 143 12.92 8.62 -19.39
N ASP A 144 12.91 9.45 -18.34
CA ASP A 144 13.29 10.85 -18.44
C ASP A 144 14.75 11.02 -18.88
N ARG A 145 15.68 10.19 -18.37
CA ARG A 145 17.07 10.16 -18.86
C ARG A 145 17.17 9.73 -20.32
N GLY A 146 16.39 8.75 -20.75
CA GLY A 146 16.31 8.33 -22.15
C GLY A 146 15.83 9.46 -23.06
N LEU A 147 14.79 10.18 -22.66
CA LEU A 147 14.29 11.36 -23.37
C LEU A 147 15.32 12.50 -23.39
N ALA A 148 16.04 12.72 -22.29
CA ALA A 148 17.11 13.71 -22.23
C ALA A 148 18.26 13.40 -23.19
N ALA A 149 18.61 12.12 -23.35
CA ALA A 149 19.66 11.69 -24.28
C ALA A 149 19.20 11.80 -25.75
N ALA A 150 17.93 11.48 -26.04
CA ALA A 150 17.39 11.53 -27.40
C ALA A 150 17.10 12.97 -27.88
N PHE A 151 16.72 13.87 -26.96
CA PHE A 151 16.29 15.23 -27.27
C PHE A 151 16.93 16.24 -26.32
N PRO A 152 18.22 16.57 -26.51
CA PRO A 152 18.94 17.51 -25.66
C PRO A 152 18.34 18.94 -25.71
N GLU A 153 17.72 19.33 -26.82
CA GLU A 153 17.08 20.63 -27.00
C GLU A 153 15.91 20.84 -26.05
N ALA A 154 15.27 19.75 -25.61
CA ALA A 154 14.14 19.79 -24.67
C ALA A 154 14.58 19.86 -23.19
N GLN A 155 15.89 19.75 -22.90
CA GLN A 155 16.41 19.65 -21.54
C GLN A 155 16.15 20.90 -20.69
N GLU A 156 16.30 22.08 -21.27
CA GLU A 156 16.11 23.35 -20.55
C GLU A 156 14.67 23.51 -20.08
N ALA A 157 13.71 23.29 -20.98
CA ALA A 157 12.27 23.34 -20.66
C ALA A 157 11.89 22.34 -19.57
N ALA A 158 12.47 21.14 -19.62
CA ALA A 158 12.27 20.07 -18.65
C ALA A 158 12.75 20.45 -17.25
N LEU A 159 13.97 21.00 -17.13
CA LEU A 159 14.53 21.45 -15.85
C LEU A 159 13.74 22.62 -15.26
N VAL A 160 13.30 23.57 -16.09
CA VAL A 160 12.47 24.70 -15.65
C VAL A 160 11.11 24.19 -15.13
N ALA A 161 10.47 23.24 -15.81
CA ALA A 161 9.20 22.67 -15.38
C ALA A 161 9.34 21.89 -14.07
N ALA A 162 10.39 21.07 -13.93
CA ALA A 162 10.69 20.38 -12.68
C ALA A 162 10.95 21.38 -11.54
N GLY A 163 11.67 22.49 -11.80
CA GLY A 163 11.87 23.58 -10.84
C GLY A 163 10.54 24.19 -10.37
N LYS A 164 9.64 24.52 -11.30
CA LYS A 164 8.30 25.05 -11.00
C LYS A 164 7.45 24.07 -10.19
N ALA A 165 7.50 22.78 -10.54
CA ALA A 165 6.79 21.73 -9.79
C ALA A 165 7.27 21.65 -8.34
N ARG A 166 8.59 21.74 -8.11
CA ARG A 166 9.17 21.79 -6.76
C ARG A 166 8.71 23.03 -6.00
N GLU A 167 8.72 24.19 -6.63
CA GLU A 167 8.28 25.43 -6.00
C GLU A 167 6.80 25.38 -5.61
N ALA A 168 5.93 24.87 -6.50
CA ALA A 168 4.53 24.67 -6.21
C ALA A 168 4.31 23.70 -5.04
N ARG A 169 5.06 22.59 -4.98
CA ARG A 169 5.00 21.67 -3.84
C ARG A 169 5.47 22.32 -2.55
N ARG A 170 6.58 23.06 -2.57
CA ARG A 170 7.07 23.80 -1.39
C ARG A 170 6.00 24.75 -0.83
N GLN A 171 5.27 25.44 -1.70
CA GLN A 171 4.19 26.33 -1.29
C GLN A 171 2.99 25.58 -0.69
N ALA A 172 2.69 24.38 -1.20
CA ALA A 172 1.53 23.58 -0.76
C ALA A 172 1.77 22.80 0.55
N THR A 173 2.91 22.11 0.69
CA THR A 173 3.21 21.24 1.84
C THR A 173 4.21 21.83 2.84
N GLY A 174 4.89 22.93 2.51
CA GLY A 174 5.97 23.48 3.35
C GLY A 174 7.22 22.59 3.40
N GLU A 175 7.30 21.58 2.52
CA GLU A 175 8.40 20.62 2.45
C GLU A 175 9.71 21.32 2.05
N GLN A 176 10.80 21.06 2.78
CA GLN A 176 12.11 21.58 2.40
C GLN A 176 12.65 20.84 1.17
N SER A 177 13.45 21.55 0.37
CA SER A 177 13.98 21.04 -0.90
C SER A 177 14.69 19.70 -0.73
N SER A 178 14.07 18.62 -1.19
CA SER A 178 14.76 17.34 -1.38
C SER A 178 15.79 17.50 -2.50
N ALA A 179 16.99 16.95 -2.30
CA ALA A 179 18.03 16.88 -3.33
C ALA A 179 17.66 15.87 -4.44
N CYS A 180 16.79 14.90 -4.12
CA CYS A 180 16.39 13.84 -5.04
C CYS A 180 15.21 14.30 -5.90
N PHE A 181 15.21 13.93 -7.18
CA PHE A 181 14.03 14.05 -8.03
C PHE A 181 12.89 13.17 -7.48
N SER A 182 11.76 13.81 -7.25
CA SER A 182 10.51 13.15 -6.89
C SER A 182 9.75 12.71 -8.14
N MET A 183 8.71 11.89 -7.94
CA MET A 183 7.81 11.45 -9.01
C MET A 183 7.27 12.63 -9.82
N ASP A 184 6.70 13.65 -9.16
CA ASP A 184 6.09 14.78 -9.90
C ASP A 184 7.15 15.63 -10.61
N ASP A 185 8.39 15.65 -10.14
CA ASP A 185 9.47 16.36 -10.84
C ASP A 185 9.76 15.69 -12.20
N TYR A 186 9.80 14.35 -12.21
CA TYR A 186 9.99 13.61 -13.45
C TYR A 186 8.78 13.74 -14.38
N LEU A 187 7.56 13.67 -13.85
CA LEU A 187 6.36 13.85 -14.67
C LEU A 187 6.29 15.26 -15.27
N ALA A 188 6.62 16.30 -14.50
CA ALA A 188 6.69 17.67 -15.00
C ALA A 188 7.80 17.86 -16.04
N SER A 189 8.98 17.26 -15.79
CA SER A 189 10.10 17.22 -16.74
C SER A 189 9.67 16.58 -18.07
N MET A 190 9.12 15.37 -18.04
CA MET A 190 8.68 14.63 -19.23
C MET A 190 7.57 15.37 -19.98
N ALA A 191 6.56 15.89 -19.28
CA ALA A 191 5.47 16.65 -19.89
C ALA A 191 5.99 17.89 -20.63
N ALA A 192 6.95 18.61 -20.04
CA ALA A 192 7.55 19.79 -20.67
C ALA A 192 8.41 19.46 -21.90
N ARG A 193 8.89 18.22 -22.04
CA ARG A 193 9.62 17.77 -23.24
C ARG A 193 8.72 17.47 -24.42
N VAL A 194 7.44 17.14 -24.19
CA VAL A 194 6.51 16.77 -25.27
C VAL A 194 6.35 17.91 -26.27
N GLU A 195 6.26 19.14 -25.80
CA GLU A 195 6.04 20.31 -26.68
C GLU A 195 7.24 20.56 -27.63
N PRO A 196 8.50 20.66 -27.16
CA PRO A 196 9.66 20.73 -28.06
C PRO A 196 9.76 19.55 -29.04
N ILE A 197 9.53 18.32 -28.57
CA ILE A 197 9.65 17.11 -29.40
C ILE A 197 8.59 17.12 -30.50
N THR A 198 7.35 17.47 -30.18
CA THR A 198 6.27 17.55 -31.17
C THR A 198 6.52 18.64 -32.21
N LYS A 199 7.08 19.79 -31.79
CA LYS A 199 7.48 20.85 -32.71
C LYS A 199 8.58 20.39 -33.66
N LEU A 200 9.64 19.76 -33.15
CA LEU A 200 10.72 19.19 -33.97
C LEU A 200 10.18 18.14 -34.95
N GLY A 201 9.30 17.25 -34.49
CA GLY A 201 8.66 16.25 -35.34
C GLY A 201 7.84 16.87 -36.47
N TRP A 202 7.12 17.96 -36.20
CA TRP A 202 6.37 18.70 -37.21
C TRP A 202 7.28 19.41 -38.23
N GLU A 203 8.35 20.05 -37.79
CA GLU A 203 9.31 20.72 -38.65
C GLU A 203 10.05 19.72 -39.56
N LEU A 204 10.50 18.60 -38.99
CA LEU A 204 11.14 17.52 -39.74
C LEU A 204 10.18 16.92 -40.77
N ARG A 205 8.94 16.63 -40.36
CA ARG A 205 7.91 16.12 -41.28
C ARG A 205 7.69 17.10 -42.43
N LYS A 206 7.50 18.38 -42.14
CA LYS A 206 7.28 19.40 -43.18
C LYS A 206 8.46 19.47 -44.16
N ALA A 207 9.69 19.48 -43.67
CA ALA A 207 10.88 19.50 -44.51
C ALA A 207 10.99 18.23 -45.39
N ALA A 208 10.69 17.06 -44.82
CA ALA A 208 10.67 15.80 -45.55
C ALA A 208 9.56 15.78 -46.63
N GLU A 209 8.38 16.30 -46.33
CA GLU A 209 7.30 16.41 -47.31
C GLU A 209 7.66 17.35 -48.47
N GLU A 210 8.32 18.47 -48.18
CA GLU A 210 8.83 19.39 -49.20
C GLU A 210 9.90 18.72 -50.07
N LEU A 211 10.82 17.98 -49.47
CA LEU A 211 11.85 17.22 -50.19
C LEU A 211 11.25 16.16 -51.11
N ILE A 212 10.30 15.37 -50.61
CA ILE A 212 9.65 14.31 -51.38
C ILE A 212 8.86 14.88 -52.56
N ARG A 213 8.15 16.01 -52.38
CA ARG A 213 7.46 16.68 -53.50
C ARG A 213 8.41 17.12 -54.62
N LEU A 214 9.66 17.45 -54.28
CA LEU A 214 10.67 17.80 -55.27
C LEU A 214 11.23 16.57 -55.99
N LEU A 215 11.48 15.49 -55.25
CA LEU A 215 12.08 14.26 -55.78
C LEU A 215 11.09 13.36 -56.53
N TRP A 216 9.80 13.38 -56.16
CA TRP A 216 8.74 12.59 -56.77
C TRP A 216 7.51 13.46 -57.05
N PRO A 217 7.56 14.33 -58.08
CA PRO A 217 6.49 15.29 -58.35
C PRO A 217 5.16 14.62 -58.78
N THR A 218 5.22 13.40 -59.29
CA THR A 218 4.05 12.64 -59.77
C THR A 218 3.42 11.75 -58.71
N GLU A 219 4.13 11.48 -57.61
CA GLU A 219 3.66 10.53 -56.61
C GLU A 219 2.90 11.21 -55.45
N THR A 220 1.98 10.47 -54.85
CA THR A 220 1.20 10.98 -53.72
C THR A 220 2.01 10.92 -52.43
N LEU A 221 2.03 12.03 -51.70
CA LEU A 221 2.77 12.14 -50.46
C LEU A 221 2.29 11.12 -49.41
N PRO A 222 3.21 10.37 -48.76
CA PRO A 222 2.86 9.46 -47.67
C PRO A 222 2.20 10.19 -46.49
N GLN A 223 1.12 9.61 -45.94
CA GLN A 223 0.45 10.15 -44.74
C GLN A 223 1.12 9.69 -43.43
N ASP A 224 1.77 8.52 -43.46
CA ASP A 224 2.39 7.89 -42.29
C ASP A 224 3.88 8.20 -42.19
N LEU A 225 4.37 8.48 -40.97
CA LEU A 225 5.78 8.78 -40.72
C LEU A 225 6.70 7.60 -41.09
N SER A 226 6.27 6.36 -40.86
CA SER A 226 7.08 5.18 -41.22
C SER A 226 7.28 5.05 -42.73
N ASN A 227 6.28 5.42 -43.53
CA ASN A 227 6.42 5.42 -44.99
C ASN A 227 7.26 6.62 -45.44
N LEU A 228 7.10 7.78 -44.79
CA LEU A 228 7.95 8.94 -45.02
C LEU A 228 9.43 8.62 -44.81
N ILE A 229 9.77 7.87 -43.76
CA ILE A 229 11.15 7.44 -43.48
C ILE A 229 11.69 6.55 -44.61
N LYS A 230 10.93 5.54 -45.06
CA LYS A 230 11.37 4.66 -46.17
C LYS A 230 11.67 5.43 -47.46
N TRP A 231 10.89 6.47 -47.74
CA TRP A 231 11.12 7.34 -48.88
C TRP A 231 12.36 8.21 -48.72
N LEU A 232 12.66 8.65 -47.50
CA LEU A 232 13.89 9.37 -47.21
C LEU A 232 15.12 8.44 -47.32
N GLU A 233 14.99 7.16 -46.98
CA GLU A 233 16.05 6.17 -47.15
C GLU A 233 16.42 5.98 -48.63
N THR A 234 15.44 5.95 -49.54
CA THR A 234 15.65 5.84 -50.98
C THR A 234 15.90 7.19 -51.69
N ALA A 235 15.86 8.31 -50.95
CA ALA A 235 16.04 9.63 -51.54
C ALA A 235 17.42 9.81 -52.16
N ALA A 236 18.46 9.19 -51.60
CA ALA A 236 19.81 9.25 -52.15
C ALA A 236 19.89 8.65 -53.56
N ASP A 237 19.31 7.46 -53.75
CA ASP A 237 19.24 6.80 -55.06
C ASP A 237 18.42 7.64 -56.03
N ARG A 238 17.29 8.19 -55.56
CA ARG A 238 16.47 9.06 -56.38
C ARG A 238 17.21 10.33 -56.83
N PHE A 239 18.07 10.90 -55.99
CA PHE A 239 18.93 12.02 -56.40
C PHE A 239 19.90 11.62 -57.52
N HIS A 240 20.37 10.38 -57.53
CA HIS A 240 21.19 9.85 -58.61
C HIS A 240 20.39 9.79 -59.92
N ASP A 241 19.17 9.25 -59.88
CA ASP A 241 18.27 9.21 -61.03
C ASP A 241 18.03 10.62 -61.59
N TRP A 242 17.80 11.60 -60.70
CA TRP A 242 17.60 12.99 -61.10
C TRP A 242 18.83 13.61 -61.76
N LYS A 243 20.02 13.24 -61.32
CA LYS A 243 21.27 13.68 -61.95
C LYS A 243 21.38 13.11 -63.36
N GLU A 244 21.11 11.82 -63.55
CA GLU A 244 21.12 11.20 -64.88
C GLU A 244 20.03 11.77 -65.78
N SER A 245 18.82 11.97 -65.23
CA SER A 245 17.72 12.64 -65.92
C SER A 245 18.11 14.05 -66.38
N ALA A 246 18.77 14.84 -65.54
CA ALA A 246 19.24 16.17 -65.89
C ALA A 246 20.30 16.13 -67.00
N VAL A 247 21.19 15.14 -67.00
CA VAL A 247 22.16 14.91 -68.08
C VAL A 247 21.43 14.58 -69.38
N ARG A 248 20.46 13.67 -69.34
CA ARG A 248 19.65 13.27 -70.51
C ARG A 248 18.84 14.45 -71.07
N ALA A 249 18.18 15.22 -70.22
CA ALA A 249 17.46 16.43 -70.62
C ALA A 249 18.40 17.51 -71.22
N GLY A 250 19.60 17.67 -70.66
CA GLY A 250 20.62 18.56 -71.22
C GLY A 250 21.13 18.09 -72.59
N ALA A 251 21.36 16.78 -72.75
CA ALA A 251 21.78 16.18 -74.02
C ALA A 251 20.69 16.31 -75.09
N ASP A 252 19.44 16.02 -74.76
CA ASP A 252 18.29 16.19 -75.65
C ASP A 252 18.13 17.63 -76.13
N MET A 253 18.23 18.60 -75.23
CA MET A 253 18.20 20.03 -75.59
C MET A 253 19.37 20.43 -76.49
N ALA A 254 20.58 19.95 -76.21
CA ALA A 254 21.74 20.22 -77.06
C ALA A 254 21.59 19.61 -78.46
N LEU A 255 21.08 18.38 -78.55
CA LEU A 255 20.78 17.72 -79.82
C LEU A 255 19.67 18.44 -80.58
N SER A 256 18.58 18.82 -79.90
CA SER A 256 17.50 19.63 -80.47
C SER A 256 18.03 20.95 -81.04
N PHE A 257 18.95 21.60 -80.33
CA PHE A 257 19.61 22.81 -80.83
C PHE A 257 20.41 22.50 -82.10
N VAL A 258 21.25 21.46 -82.12
CA VAL A 258 22.02 21.11 -83.33
C VAL A 258 21.12 20.76 -84.52
N LEU A 259 20.09 19.94 -84.30
CA LEU A 259 19.14 19.54 -85.35
C LEU A 259 18.38 20.74 -85.91
N SER A 260 18.07 21.74 -85.10
CA SER A 260 17.40 22.96 -85.58
C SER A 260 18.24 23.81 -86.55
N TRP A 261 19.57 23.60 -86.59
CA TRP A 261 20.48 24.29 -87.51
C TRP A 261 20.90 23.40 -88.68
N TYR A 262 20.78 22.08 -88.54
CA TYR A 262 21.25 21.09 -89.50
C TYR A 262 20.24 19.94 -89.64
N ASP A 263 19.29 20.10 -90.56
CA ASP A 263 18.19 19.15 -90.79
C ASP A 263 18.66 17.75 -91.27
N GLU A 264 19.88 17.62 -91.78
CA GLU A 264 20.41 16.38 -92.38
C GLU A 264 21.37 15.59 -91.46
N VAL A 265 21.49 15.93 -90.17
CA VAL A 265 22.39 15.21 -89.26
C VAL A 265 21.83 13.83 -88.92
N ASN A 266 22.55 12.77 -89.32
CA ASN A 266 22.23 11.40 -88.94
C ASN A 266 22.68 11.11 -87.49
N LEU A 267 21.72 10.82 -86.61
CA LEU A 267 21.95 10.52 -85.19
C LEU A 267 22.82 9.27 -84.98
N ASP A 268 22.69 8.24 -85.82
CA ASP A 268 23.47 7.00 -85.73
C ASP A 268 24.97 7.26 -85.94
N GLN A 269 25.32 8.29 -86.72
CA GLN A 269 26.72 8.67 -86.96
C GLN A 269 27.33 9.45 -85.77
N LEU A 270 26.51 10.10 -84.93
CA LEU A 270 26.98 10.82 -83.74
C LEU A 270 27.39 9.86 -82.64
N GLU A 271 26.67 8.75 -82.48
CA GLU A 271 26.97 7.70 -81.50
C GLU A 271 28.37 7.11 -81.74
N CYS A 272 28.71 6.79 -82.99
CA CYS A 272 30.01 6.21 -83.34
C CYS A 272 31.20 7.18 -83.18
N ARG A 273 30.99 8.49 -83.12
CA ARG A 273 32.09 9.49 -83.04
C ARG A 273 32.56 9.80 -81.62
N ARG A 274 31.89 9.26 -80.60
CA ARG A 274 32.07 9.64 -79.18
C ARG A 274 33.41 9.19 -78.57
N ALA A 275 34.10 8.20 -79.14
CA ALA A 275 35.30 7.61 -78.55
C ALA A 275 36.54 8.53 -78.50
N ASP A 276 36.64 9.56 -79.35
CA ASP A 276 37.88 10.35 -79.53
C ASP A 276 37.69 11.87 -79.26
N VAL A 277 36.62 12.27 -78.57
CA VAL A 277 36.18 13.68 -78.53
C VAL A 277 37.03 14.56 -77.60
N GLU A 278 37.45 14.07 -76.42
CA GLU A 278 38.21 14.89 -75.47
C GLU A 278 39.66 15.17 -75.91
N GLU A 279 40.31 14.23 -76.62
CA GLU A 279 41.69 14.38 -77.08
C GLU A 279 41.84 15.34 -78.28
N ASN A 280 40.76 15.55 -79.04
CA ASN A 280 40.78 16.32 -80.30
C ASN A 280 40.26 17.76 -80.18
N LEU A 281 39.89 18.21 -78.97
CA LEU A 281 39.33 19.56 -78.76
C LEU A 281 40.40 20.55 -78.27
N PRO A 282 40.59 21.72 -78.94
CA PRO A 282 41.57 22.70 -78.52
C PRO A 282 41.25 23.26 -77.12
N ALA A 283 42.26 23.26 -76.23
CA ALA A 283 42.15 23.68 -74.84
C ALA A 283 41.67 25.14 -74.69
N GLU A 284 42.01 26.00 -75.65
CA GLU A 284 41.67 27.43 -75.68
C GLU A 284 40.15 27.71 -75.67
N ASN A 285 39.32 26.73 -76.03
CA ASN A 285 37.86 26.87 -76.11
C ASN A 285 37.10 26.29 -74.91
N LYS A 286 37.76 25.78 -73.86
CA LYS A 286 37.07 25.11 -72.74
C LYS A 286 36.14 26.06 -71.95
N THR A 287 36.61 27.27 -71.64
CA THR A 287 35.83 28.27 -70.89
C THR A 287 34.64 28.79 -71.69
N ALA A 288 34.84 29.11 -72.97
CA ALA A 288 33.77 29.51 -73.87
C ALA A 288 32.72 28.40 -74.07
N ARG A 289 33.16 27.14 -74.23
CA ARG A 289 32.25 25.98 -74.32
C ARG A 289 31.44 25.80 -73.05
N LEU A 290 32.06 25.88 -71.87
CA LEU A 290 31.36 25.77 -70.60
C LEU A 290 30.34 26.90 -70.42
N ALA A 291 30.70 28.15 -70.77
CA ALA A 291 29.77 29.28 -70.72
C ALA A 291 28.55 29.06 -71.63
N ARG A 292 28.73 28.49 -72.83
CA ARG A 292 27.63 28.16 -73.74
C ARG A 292 26.81 26.98 -73.24
N ALA A 293 27.42 25.95 -72.67
CA ALA A 293 26.72 24.83 -72.04
C ALA A 293 25.82 25.32 -70.89
N CYS A 294 26.32 26.24 -70.04
CA CYS A 294 25.51 26.87 -69.00
C CYS A 294 24.34 27.68 -69.59
N ALA A 295 24.53 28.36 -70.72
CA ALA A 295 23.45 29.08 -71.40
C ALA A 295 22.38 28.12 -71.96
N ILE A 296 22.80 26.99 -72.55
CA ILE A 296 21.88 25.94 -73.04
C ILE A 296 21.10 25.32 -71.88
N ALA A 297 21.76 25.07 -70.74
CA ALA A 297 21.13 24.51 -69.55
C ALA A 297 20.01 25.40 -68.95
N ASN A 298 19.92 26.68 -69.33
CA ASN A 298 18.81 27.56 -68.92
C ASN A 298 17.52 27.30 -69.71
N PHE A 299 17.60 26.63 -70.87
CA PHE A 299 16.43 26.26 -71.68
C PHE A 299 15.87 24.87 -71.32
N VAL A 300 16.60 24.10 -70.51
CA VAL A 300 16.16 22.79 -70.02
C VAL A 300 15.17 22.97 -68.87
N ASP A 301 13.99 22.36 -68.96
CA ASP A 301 13.05 22.30 -67.84
C ASP A 301 13.51 21.27 -66.80
N LYS A 302 14.09 21.76 -65.71
CA LYS A 302 14.64 20.93 -64.61
C LYS A 302 13.56 20.37 -63.69
N ARG A 303 12.29 20.72 -63.89
CA ARG A 303 11.17 20.25 -63.07
C ARG A 303 10.59 18.93 -63.57
N ILE A 304 10.93 18.56 -64.80
CA ILE A 304 10.44 17.34 -65.44
C ILE A 304 11.50 16.27 -65.28
N PHE A 305 11.11 15.16 -64.67
CA PHE A 305 11.93 13.97 -64.65
C PHE A 305 11.82 13.28 -66.02
N VAL A 306 12.97 12.99 -66.62
CA VAL A 306 13.10 12.25 -67.88
C VAL A 306 13.57 10.84 -67.50
N GLU A 307 12.81 9.81 -67.83
CA GLU A 307 13.15 8.40 -67.60
C GLU A 307 14.09 7.86 -68.69
N ASP A 308 14.95 6.91 -68.35
CA ASP A 308 15.84 6.29 -69.35
C ASP A 308 14.98 5.48 -70.33
N PRO A 309 14.99 5.78 -71.64
CA PRO A 309 14.26 4.98 -72.61
C PRO A 309 14.79 3.55 -72.77
N ASN A 310 16.01 3.25 -72.30
CA ASN A 310 16.60 1.92 -72.33
C ASN A 310 17.36 1.64 -71.02
N PRO A 311 16.63 1.42 -69.89
CA PRO A 311 17.28 1.12 -68.63
C PRO A 311 18.11 -0.16 -68.78
N PRO A 312 19.29 -0.26 -68.13
CA PRO A 312 20.01 -1.51 -68.06
C PRO A 312 19.06 -2.58 -67.49
N SER A 313 18.95 -3.73 -68.16
CA SER A 313 18.20 -4.85 -67.60
C SER A 313 18.82 -5.25 -66.27
N ASP A 314 18.01 -5.55 -65.26
CA ASP A 314 18.41 -5.97 -63.90
C ASP A 314 19.36 -7.20 -63.84
N ASP A 315 19.78 -7.74 -64.98
CA ASP A 315 20.73 -8.86 -65.11
C ASP A 315 22.21 -8.43 -65.17
N GLU A 316 22.53 -7.13 -65.13
CA GLU A 316 23.91 -6.63 -65.00
C GLU A 316 24.17 -6.13 -63.57
N GLU A 317 24.27 -7.08 -62.63
CA GLU A 317 24.79 -6.86 -61.27
C GLU A 317 26.22 -6.29 -61.29
N GLU A 318 26.44 -5.30 -60.41
CA GLU A 318 27.70 -4.95 -59.75
C GLU A 318 28.99 -5.02 -60.60
N PHE A 319 29.37 -3.90 -61.22
CA PHE A 319 30.78 -3.59 -61.36
C PHE A 319 31.20 -2.69 -60.21
N GLU A 320 31.79 -3.34 -59.19
CA GLU A 320 32.63 -2.70 -58.18
C GLU A 320 33.70 -1.84 -58.87
N ASP A 321 34.02 -0.70 -58.24
CA ASP A 321 35.09 0.21 -58.63
C ASP A 321 36.45 -0.52 -58.71
N GLU A 322 36.83 -1.01 -59.90
CA GLU A 322 38.22 -1.34 -60.22
C GLU A 322 38.85 -0.20 -61.04
N GLU A 323 39.95 0.36 -60.50
CA GLU A 323 40.90 1.22 -61.20
C GLU A 323 41.31 0.56 -62.53
N ILE A 324 40.82 1.07 -63.67
CA ILE A 324 41.28 0.61 -64.99
C ILE A 324 42.57 1.34 -65.36
N GLU A 325 43.68 0.62 -65.16
CA GLU A 325 44.94 0.85 -65.86
C GLU A 325 44.73 0.59 -67.37
N VAL A 326 45.18 1.55 -68.17
CA VAL A 326 44.95 1.64 -69.62
C VAL A 326 45.60 0.47 -70.36
N GLU A 327 44.81 -0.37 -71.04
CA GLU A 327 45.33 -1.20 -72.14
C GLU A 327 44.45 -1.14 -73.39
N SER A 328 45.07 -0.65 -74.47
CA SER A 328 44.46 -0.32 -75.75
C SER A 328 44.04 -1.56 -76.53
N ARG A 329 42.75 -1.70 -76.84
CA ARG A 329 42.29 -2.56 -77.94
C ARG A 329 41.34 -1.82 -78.88
N ARG A 330 41.91 -1.38 -80.00
CA ARG A 330 41.23 -0.91 -81.21
C ARG A 330 40.25 -1.98 -81.71
N LEU A 331 38.96 -1.68 -81.68
CA LEU A 331 37.96 -2.37 -82.49
C LEU A 331 37.65 -1.52 -83.73
N ARG A 332 37.89 -2.11 -84.91
CA ARG A 332 37.62 -1.51 -86.22
C ARG A 332 36.12 -1.59 -86.51
N CYS A 333 35.52 -0.47 -86.90
CA CYS A 333 34.25 -0.50 -87.64
C CYS A 333 34.49 -0.93 -89.11
N PRO A 334 33.53 -1.62 -89.75
CA PRO A 334 33.67 -2.11 -91.11
C PRO A 334 33.42 -0.99 -92.14
N THR A 335 34.35 -0.82 -93.08
CA THR A 335 34.21 0.07 -94.23
C THR A 335 33.38 -0.57 -95.34
N GLY A 336 32.33 0.12 -95.80
CA GLY A 336 31.51 -0.27 -96.95
C GLY A 336 32.25 -0.23 -98.30
N PRO A 337 31.64 -0.75 -99.39
CA PRO A 337 32.32 -1.07 -100.64
C PRO A 337 32.53 0.17 -101.55
N PRO A 338 33.51 0.12 -102.48
CA PRO A 338 33.86 1.28 -103.31
C PRO A 338 32.88 1.52 -104.47
N PRO A 339 32.70 2.77 -104.92
CA PRO A 339 31.90 3.07 -106.10
C PRO A 339 32.68 2.79 -107.39
N ALA A 340 31.96 2.27 -108.39
CA ALA A 340 32.45 2.01 -109.73
C ALA A 340 32.32 3.26 -110.63
N GLY A 341 33.37 3.53 -111.40
CA GLY A 341 33.28 4.14 -112.74
C GLY A 341 33.38 5.66 -112.85
N ALA A 342 34.51 6.14 -113.38
CA ALA A 342 34.61 6.78 -114.70
C ALA A 342 36.08 6.82 -115.14
#